data_AF-A0A956G1A9-F1
#
_entry.id   AF-A0A956G1A9-F1
#
_cell.length_a   1.000
_cell.length_b   1.000
_cell.length_c   1.000
_cell.angle_alpha   90.00
_cell.angle_beta   90.00
_cell.angle_gamma   90.00
#
_symmetry.space_group_name_H-M   'P 1'
#
loop_
_entity.id
_entity.type
_entity.pdbx_description
1 polymer ?
#
loop_
_entity_poly.entity_id
_entity_poly.type
_entity_poly.pdbx_seq_one_letter_code
_entity_poly.pdbx_strand_id
1 'polypeptide(L)'
;MPARLRSKTLSTISDLEAILAGDETLARGARGPAVRAIQDGLVALGYGLPGGPDGVFGKATEVGLGELRRLHDRLGAAIVDAETLTILDDALARLDAVAEYTLQNARFADDPALVAVLRGHRPLPRGGESVTRIQRALLDLHFALPRGGADGDYGGETREALRRFQRWQRIRPGGELSPLTMMVLDELATPPAVTITRAPEYAKLLRDDRLTVTIGMGYDEKDLDIRERGEVVRGLLRSGFVQIGETADDAVHTFTRDLEIPGRSGTMRVRLISRDTARPEANFAEGLVQDAVTVYAGHARYGTGPDFDGKESAAGNFVIGVGAPQHLTGALERGYNPHMNQILAGVPNDLLRHRFDPERYQLWAFLGCTTRNYLDELRGLVEGKDTHNLDLIVSTRLIYWSNTAFGPLSIVRGLLRGADIDAILGPINERALATERKLGKDFVGPPFIGDGFGDNAPR
;
A
#
# COMPACT_ATOMS: atom_id res chain seq x y z
N MET A 1 28.08 -22.21 -11.69
CA MET A 1 29.21 -21.26 -11.53
C MET A 1 29.09 -20.63 -10.15
N PRO A 2 30.19 -20.33 -9.43
CA PRO A 2 30.08 -19.64 -8.15
C PRO A 2 29.40 -18.28 -8.35
N ALA A 3 28.58 -17.87 -7.37
CA ALA A 3 27.98 -16.54 -7.35
C ALA A 3 29.10 -15.49 -7.38
N ARG A 4 28.90 -14.40 -8.12
CA ARG A 4 29.86 -13.29 -8.23
C ARG A 4 29.11 -11.97 -8.13
N LEU A 5 29.72 -11.02 -7.44
CA LEU A 5 29.26 -9.63 -7.37
C LEU A 5 29.38 -8.97 -8.75
N ARG A 6 28.39 -8.15 -9.09
CA ARG A 6 28.18 -7.56 -10.41
C ARG A 6 28.38 -6.05 -10.42
N SER A 7 28.17 -5.39 -9.28
CA SER A 7 28.32 -3.94 -9.17
C SER A 7 29.79 -3.52 -9.27
N LYS A 8 30.05 -2.36 -9.85
CA LYS A 8 31.40 -1.77 -9.94
C LYS A 8 32.00 -1.53 -8.55
N THR A 9 31.16 -1.13 -7.59
CA THR A 9 31.57 -0.80 -6.21
C THR A 9 32.01 -2.03 -5.42
N LEU A 10 31.31 -3.16 -5.53
CA LEU A 10 31.56 -4.32 -4.67
C LEU A 10 32.40 -5.42 -5.34
N SER A 11 32.32 -5.58 -6.65
CA SER A 11 32.99 -6.68 -7.39
C SER A 11 34.52 -6.66 -7.34
N THR A 12 35.12 -5.55 -6.94
CA THR A 12 36.58 -5.40 -6.82
C THR A 12 37.11 -5.71 -5.42
N ILE A 13 36.23 -5.97 -4.45
CA ILE A 13 36.61 -6.19 -3.05
C ILE A 13 36.65 -7.69 -2.75
N SER A 14 37.87 -8.26 -2.74
CA SER A 14 38.10 -9.69 -2.48
C SER A 14 37.51 -10.16 -1.14
N ASP A 15 37.54 -9.31 -0.12
CA ASP A 15 37.08 -9.65 1.23
C ASP A 15 35.55 -9.92 1.29
N LEU A 16 34.80 -9.54 0.25
CA LEU A 16 33.37 -9.82 0.15
C LEU A 16 33.06 -11.22 -0.41
N GLU A 17 34.04 -11.92 -1.00
CA GLU A 17 33.82 -13.24 -1.61
C GLU A 17 33.43 -14.30 -0.57
N ALA A 18 34.08 -14.31 0.61
CA ALA A 18 33.77 -15.24 1.70
C ALA A 18 32.36 -15.01 2.27
N ILE A 19 31.91 -13.75 2.33
CA ILE A 19 30.55 -13.39 2.75
C ILE A 19 29.54 -13.87 1.72
N LEU A 20 29.81 -13.65 0.42
CA LEU A 20 28.94 -14.11 -0.66
C LEU A 20 28.83 -15.65 -0.71
N ALA A 21 29.91 -16.36 -0.39
CA ALA A 21 29.92 -17.82 -0.27
C ALA A 21 29.14 -18.33 0.96
N GLY A 22 28.83 -17.46 1.92
CA GLY A 22 28.18 -17.80 3.18
C GLY A 22 29.13 -18.31 4.27
N ASP A 23 30.45 -18.17 4.05
CA ASP A 23 31.48 -18.61 5.00
C ASP A 23 31.69 -17.59 6.13
N GLU A 24 31.40 -16.31 5.87
CA GLU A 24 31.57 -15.21 6.83
C GLU A 24 30.38 -14.24 6.84
N THR A 25 30.32 -13.40 7.87
CA THR A 25 29.38 -12.28 7.97
C THR A 25 30.07 -11.05 8.58
N LEU A 26 29.61 -9.85 8.23
CA LEU A 26 30.04 -8.62 8.91
C LEU A 26 28.97 -8.16 9.88
N ALA A 27 29.38 -7.74 11.07
CA ALA A 27 28.50 -7.20 12.08
C ALA A 27 29.10 -5.92 12.68
N ARG A 28 28.34 -5.28 13.58
CA ARG A 28 28.81 -4.08 14.29
C ARG A 28 30.17 -4.33 14.95
N GLY A 29 31.10 -3.41 14.73
CA GLY A 29 32.49 -3.51 15.18
C GLY A 29 33.47 -3.98 14.11
N ALA A 30 32.98 -4.58 13.01
CA ALA A 30 33.80 -4.86 11.84
C ALA A 30 34.40 -3.58 11.26
N ARG A 31 35.59 -3.68 10.67
CA ARG A 31 36.31 -2.56 10.08
C ARG A 31 37.05 -2.99 8.82
N GLY A 32 37.22 -2.08 7.89
CA GLY A 32 38.10 -2.28 6.74
C GLY A 32 37.47 -1.89 5.40
N PRO A 33 38.16 -2.22 4.28
CA PRO A 33 37.74 -1.86 2.93
C PRO A 33 36.37 -2.41 2.55
N ALA A 34 36.03 -3.64 2.95
CA ALA A 34 34.71 -4.23 2.74
C ALA A 34 33.58 -3.40 3.35
N VAL A 35 33.74 -2.99 4.61
CA VAL A 35 32.76 -2.14 5.30
C VAL A 35 32.64 -0.78 4.61
N ARG A 36 33.78 -0.19 4.22
CA ARG A 36 33.81 1.09 3.51
C ARG A 36 33.05 1.00 2.17
N ALA A 37 33.29 -0.04 1.38
CA ALA A 37 32.62 -0.25 0.10
C ALA A 37 31.10 -0.45 0.25
N ILE A 38 30.67 -1.18 1.29
CA ILE A 38 29.24 -1.32 1.63
C ILE A 38 28.63 0.05 1.97
N GLN A 39 29.31 0.85 2.78
CA GLN A 39 28.84 2.19 3.15
C GLN A 39 28.79 3.15 1.95
N ASP A 40 29.82 3.14 1.10
CA ASP A 40 29.85 3.91 -0.15
C ASP A 40 28.68 3.49 -1.07
N GLY A 41 28.39 2.20 -1.15
CA GLY A 41 27.24 1.66 -1.88
C GLY A 41 25.89 2.14 -1.33
N LEU A 42 25.70 2.07 0.00
CA LEU A 42 24.49 2.60 0.64
C LEU A 42 24.29 4.09 0.36
N VAL A 43 25.35 4.88 0.47
CA VAL A 43 25.30 6.33 0.17
C VAL A 43 24.97 6.58 -1.29
N ALA A 44 25.55 5.80 -2.22
CA ALA A 44 25.23 5.90 -3.65
C ALA A 44 23.76 5.59 -3.96
N LEU A 45 23.15 4.67 -3.23
CA LEU A 45 21.71 4.37 -3.29
C LEU A 45 20.83 5.38 -2.53
N GLY A 46 21.43 6.41 -1.91
CA GLY A 46 20.74 7.48 -1.21
C GLY A 46 20.42 7.19 0.26
N TYR A 47 20.92 6.10 0.84
CA TYR A 47 20.79 5.83 2.27
C TYR A 47 21.75 6.73 3.04
N GLY A 48 21.21 7.60 3.89
CA GLY A 48 22.01 8.56 4.65
C GLY A 48 22.80 7.86 5.76
N LEU A 49 24.12 8.04 5.77
CA LEU A 49 25.00 7.58 6.84
C LEU A 49 25.57 8.79 7.60
N PRO A 50 25.02 9.15 8.78
CA PRO A 50 25.62 10.19 9.61
C PRO A 50 27.09 9.87 9.92
N GLY A 51 28.00 10.81 9.63
CA GLY A 51 29.45 10.59 9.73
C GLY A 51 30.11 10.11 8.43
N GLY A 52 29.31 9.75 7.42
CA GLY A 52 29.78 9.28 6.13
C GLY A 52 30.36 7.86 6.17
N PRO A 53 30.88 7.40 5.02
CA PRO A 53 31.51 6.09 4.92
C PRO A 53 32.91 6.13 5.55
N ASP A 54 33.04 5.62 6.77
CA ASP A 54 34.25 5.67 7.61
C ASP A 54 35.02 4.34 7.67
N GLY A 55 34.49 3.28 7.05
CA GLY A 55 35.06 1.93 7.09
C GLY A 55 34.87 1.22 8.41
N VAL A 56 34.00 1.71 9.31
CA VAL A 56 33.66 1.10 10.59
C VAL A 56 32.17 0.76 10.62
N PHE A 57 31.85 -0.51 10.89
CA PHE A 57 30.47 -0.96 10.95
C PHE A 57 29.87 -0.49 12.28
N GLY A 58 29.28 0.70 12.27
CA GLY A 58 28.59 1.32 13.39
C GLY A 58 27.07 1.23 13.30
N LYS A 59 26.40 2.00 14.16
CA LYS A 59 24.92 2.07 14.18
C LYS A 59 24.35 2.64 12.88
N ALA A 60 25.03 3.62 12.26
CA ALA A 60 24.58 4.22 11.00
C ALA A 60 24.52 3.17 9.86
N THR A 61 25.57 2.36 9.70
CA THR A 61 25.62 1.29 8.70
C THR A 61 24.54 0.24 8.94
N GLU A 62 24.34 -0.18 10.19
CA GLU A 62 23.27 -1.11 10.55
C GLU A 62 21.88 -0.55 10.20
N VAL A 63 21.62 0.74 10.48
CA VAL A 63 20.36 1.39 10.13
C VAL A 63 20.16 1.43 8.62
N GLY A 64 21.17 1.85 7.86
CA GLY A 64 21.09 1.90 6.40
C GLY A 64 20.85 0.53 5.75
N LEU A 65 21.54 -0.51 6.23
CA LEU A 65 21.28 -1.89 5.80
C LEU A 65 19.88 -2.36 6.20
N GLY A 66 19.44 -2.02 7.41
CA GLY A 66 18.08 -2.32 7.87
C GLY A 66 17.01 -1.66 7.00
N GLU A 67 17.21 -0.42 6.53
CA GLU A 67 16.31 0.24 5.60
C GLU A 67 16.33 -0.40 4.20
N LEU A 68 17.51 -0.73 3.67
CA LEU A 68 17.65 -1.45 2.39
C LEU A 68 16.97 -2.82 2.43
N ARG A 69 17.20 -3.57 3.51
CA ARG A 69 16.65 -4.91 3.69
C ARG A 69 15.15 -4.89 3.87
N ARG A 70 14.58 -3.99 4.68
CA ARG A 70 13.12 -3.84 4.82
C ARG A 70 12.38 -3.58 3.51
N LEU A 71 13.07 -3.05 2.50
CA LEU A 71 12.52 -2.81 1.18
C LEU A 71 12.48 -4.06 0.30
N HIS A 72 13.35 -5.03 0.56
CA HIS A 72 13.48 -6.27 -0.21
C HIS A 72 12.84 -7.46 0.51
N ASP A 73 13.06 -7.54 1.83
CA ASP A 73 12.63 -8.61 2.71
C ASP A 73 12.01 -8.05 3.99
N ARG A 74 11.23 -8.89 4.68
CA ARG A 74 10.45 -8.50 5.84
C ARG A 74 11.24 -8.39 7.15
N LEU A 75 12.54 -8.69 7.14
CA LEU A 75 13.42 -8.61 8.30
C LEU A 75 14.55 -7.61 8.02
N GLY A 76 14.72 -6.62 8.90
CA GLY A 76 15.87 -5.72 8.82
C GLY A 76 17.15 -6.49 9.17
N ALA A 77 18.23 -6.26 8.43
CA ALA A 77 19.50 -6.93 8.71
C ALA A 77 20.29 -6.23 9.81
N ALA A 78 20.73 -7.01 10.81
CA ALA A 78 21.71 -6.57 11.82
C ALA A 78 23.16 -6.91 11.41
N ILE A 79 23.32 -7.70 10.35
CA ILE A 79 24.58 -8.21 9.83
C ILE A 79 24.60 -8.10 8.30
N VAL A 80 25.77 -8.23 7.69
CA VAL A 80 25.92 -8.44 6.25
C VAL A 80 26.26 -9.91 6.05
N ASP A 81 25.26 -10.67 5.64
CA ASP A 81 25.35 -12.04 5.17
C ASP A 81 25.28 -12.09 3.62
N ALA A 82 25.38 -13.29 3.04
CA ALA A 82 25.36 -13.51 1.59
C ALA A 82 24.12 -12.87 0.91
N GLU A 83 22.96 -12.97 1.55
CA GLU A 83 21.71 -12.43 1.01
C GLU A 83 21.68 -10.89 1.08
N THR A 84 22.13 -10.28 2.19
CA THR A 84 22.23 -8.82 2.32
C THR A 84 23.18 -8.25 1.29
N LEU A 85 24.31 -8.93 1.11
CA LEU A 85 25.33 -8.55 0.14
C LEU A 85 24.79 -8.66 -1.29
N THR A 86 24.05 -9.72 -1.60
CA THR A 86 23.41 -9.91 -2.92
C THR A 86 22.40 -8.80 -3.20
N ILE A 87 21.55 -8.45 -2.23
CA ILE A 87 20.56 -7.36 -2.38
C ILE A 87 21.25 -6.01 -2.64
N LEU A 88 22.31 -5.70 -1.88
CA LEU A 88 23.07 -4.47 -2.08
C LEU A 88 23.75 -4.45 -3.45
N ASP A 89 24.37 -5.56 -3.84
CA ASP A 89 25.03 -5.69 -5.14
C ASP A 89 24.05 -5.56 -6.32
N ASP A 90 22.89 -6.18 -6.23
CA ASP A 90 21.83 -6.09 -7.25
C ASP A 90 21.30 -4.66 -7.39
N ALA A 91 21.07 -3.97 -6.27
CA ALA A 91 20.65 -2.58 -6.27
C ALA A 91 21.72 -1.66 -6.88
N LEU A 92 22.99 -1.88 -6.57
CA LEU A 92 24.11 -1.12 -7.13
C LEU A 92 24.33 -1.42 -8.62
N ALA A 93 24.19 -2.67 -9.05
CA ALA A 93 24.28 -3.04 -10.46
C ALA A 93 23.20 -2.35 -11.30
N ARG A 94 21.97 -2.21 -10.75
CA ARG A 94 20.91 -1.40 -11.37
C ARG A 94 21.27 0.08 -11.44
N LEU A 95 21.91 0.62 -10.40
CA LEU A 95 22.39 2.00 -10.40
C LEU A 95 23.50 2.21 -11.45
N ASP A 96 24.44 1.28 -11.56
CA ASP A 96 25.54 1.32 -12.54
C ASP A 96 25.02 1.34 -13.99
N ALA A 97 23.91 0.64 -14.26
CA ALA A 97 23.28 0.59 -15.58
C ALA A 97 22.73 1.96 -16.05
N VAL A 98 22.40 2.87 -15.12
CA VAL A 98 21.88 4.21 -15.43
C VAL A 98 22.86 5.02 -16.28
N ALA A 99 24.17 4.82 -16.10
CA ALA A 99 25.21 5.58 -16.81
C ALA A 99 25.11 5.43 -18.34
N GLU A 100 24.79 4.23 -18.82
CA GLU A 100 24.67 3.90 -20.24
C GLU A 100 23.22 3.98 -20.75
N TYR A 101 22.25 4.21 -19.85
CA TYR A 101 20.84 4.23 -20.21
C TYR A 101 20.48 5.47 -21.05
N THR A 102 19.54 5.31 -21.98
CA THR A 102 18.89 6.40 -22.71
C THR A 102 17.39 6.19 -22.62
N LEU A 103 16.63 7.28 -22.44
CA LEU A 103 15.18 7.20 -22.35
C LEU A 103 14.60 6.65 -23.66
N GLN A 104 13.81 5.58 -23.56
CA GLN A 104 13.21 4.89 -24.70
C GLN A 104 11.73 5.26 -24.86
N ASN A 105 11.04 5.63 -23.78
CA ASN A 105 9.63 5.93 -23.83
C ASN A 105 9.41 7.30 -24.48
N ALA A 106 8.58 7.35 -25.54
CA ALA A 106 8.24 8.57 -26.27
C ALA A 106 7.60 9.67 -25.37
N ARG A 107 7.07 9.31 -24.20
CA ARG A 107 6.59 10.26 -23.19
C ARG A 107 7.72 11.10 -22.58
N PHE A 108 8.95 10.59 -22.56
CA PHE A 108 10.07 11.18 -21.83
C PHE A 108 11.28 11.51 -22.70
N ALA A 109 11.53 10.73 -23.75
CA ALA A 109 12.76 10.77 -24.53
C ALA A 109 13.04 12.13 -25.21
N ASP A 110 12.00 12.89 -25.53
CA ASP A 110 12.09 14.23 -26.15
C ASP A 110 12.15 15.38 -25.14
N ASP A 111 12.06 15.12 -23.83
CA ASP A 111 12.05 16.15 -22.79
C ASP A 111 13.48 16.43 -22.23
N PRO A 112 14.07 17.61 -22.50
CA PRO A 112 15.42 17.92 -22.05
C PRO A 112 15.57 18.00 -20.52
N ALA A 113 14.50 18.29 -19.78
CA ALA A 113 14.53 18.28 -18.32
C ALA A 113 14.62 16.86 -17.78
N LEU A 114 13.86 15.91 -18.35
CA LEU A 114 13.90 14.51 -17.93
C LEU A 114 15.22 13.83 -18.32
N VAL A 115 15.78 14.16 -19.49
CA VAL A 115 17.14 13.73 -19.88
C VAL A 115 18.17 14.25 -18.88
N ALA A 116 18.06 15.52 -18.45
CA ALA A 116 18.99 16.07 -17.46
C ALA A 116 18.83 15.43 -16.05
N VAL A 117 17.62 15.01 -15.68
CA VAL A 117 17.36 14.23 -14.45
C VAL A 117 18.01 12.86 -14.54
N LEU A 118 17.85 12.13 -15.66
CA LEU A 118 18.50 10.83 -15.88
C LEU A 118 20.03 10.93 -15.77
N ARG A 119 20.62 12.05 -16.24
CA ARG A 119 22.06 12.29 -16.13
C ARG A 119 22.51 12.79 -14.75
N GLY A 120 21.60 12.98 -13.81
CA GLY A 120 21.90 13.52 -12.48
C GLY A 120 22.37 14.97 -12.50
N HIS A 121 22.21 15.70 -13.61
CA HIS A 121 22.69 17.08 -13.76
C HIS A 121 21.84 18.08 -12.98
N ARG A 122 20.54 17.82 -12.84
CA ARG A 122 19.61 18.65 -12.07
C ARG A 122 18.40 17.83 -11.61
N PRO A 123 17.77 18.20 -10.48
CA PRO A 123 16.50 17.61 -10.08
C PRO A 123 15.37 18.03 -11.04
N LEU A 124 14.25 17.30 -10.95
CA LEU A 124 13.02 17.66 -11.65
C LEU A 124 12.59 19.10 -11.24
N PRO A 125 12.14 19.94 -12.20
CA PRO A 125 11.59 21.26 -11.88
C PRO A 125 10.43 21.21 -10.89
N ARG A 126 10.17 22.33 -10.19
CA ARG A 126 9.04 22.44 -9.26
C ARG A 126 7.68 22.36 -9.94
N GLY A 127 7.60 22.63 -11.24
CA GLY A 127 6.39 22.49 -12.03
C GLY A 127 6.63 22.57 -13.54
N GLY A 128 5.56 22.35 -14.31
CA GLY A 128 5.55 22.42 -15.77
C GLY A 128 5.31 21.08 -16.45
N GLU A 129 5.41 21.06 -17.79
CA GLU A 129 5.01 19.91 -18.61
C GLU A 129 5.80 18.63 -18.28
N SER A 130 7.07 18.73 -17.93
CA SER A 130 7.87 17.58 -17.48
C SER A 130 7.27 16.91 -16.25
N VAL A 131 6.70 17.69 -15.33
CA VAL A 131 6.01 17.15 -14.14
C VAL A 131 4.70 16.50 -14.53
N THR A 132 3.92 17.13 -15.42
CA THR A 132 2.68 16.56 -15.97
C THR A 132 2.91 15.19 -16.62
N ARG A 133 4.01 15.04 -17.38
CA ARG A 133 4.40 13.77 -18.03
C ARG A 133 4.67 12.67 -16.99
N ILE A 134 5.40 12.99 -15.92
CA ILE A 134 5.67 12.06 -14.81
C ILE A 134 4.38 11.70 -14.06
N GLN A 135 3.55 12.68 -13.74
CA GLN A 135 2.27 12.46 -13.07
C GLN A 135 1.33 11.57 -13.88
N ARG A 136 1.22 11.79 -15.19
CA ARG A 136 0.44 10.91 -16.08
C ARG A 136 0.99 9.49 -16.09
N ALA A 137 2.32 9.33 -16.16
CA ALA A 137 2.93 7.99 -16.11
C ALA A 137 2.63 7.27 -14.79
N LEU A 138 2.70 7.98 -13.67
CA LEU A 138 2.32 7.45 -12.36
C LEU A 138 0.85 7.04 -12.33
N LEU A 139 -0.06 7.86 -12.86
CA LEU A 139 -1.50 7.55 -12.95
C LEU A 139 -1.78 6.33 -13.84
N ASP A 140 -1.12 6.24 -14.99
CA ASP A 140 -1.25 5.10 -15.92
C ASP A 140 -0.72 3.81 -15.30
N LEU A 141 0.24 3.93 -14.37
CA LEU A 141 0.73 2.85 -13.52
C LEU A 141 -0.09 2.65 -12.22
N HIS A 142 -1.23 3.33 -12.07
CA HIS A 142 -2.11 3.31 -10.89
C HIS A 142 -1.53 3.89 -9.58
N PHE A 143 -0.46 4.68 -9.64
CA PHE A 143 -0.01 5.48 -8.50
C PHE A 143 -0.84 6.77 -8.40
N ALA A 144 -1.91 6.72 -7.61
CA ALA A 144 -2.94 7.75 -7.60
C ALA A 144 -2.48 9.15 -7.15
N LEU A 145 -2.96 10.19 -7.84
CA LEU A 145 -2.82 11.61 -7.48
C LEU A 145 -4.23 12.19 -7.24
N PRO A 146 -4.84 11.93 -6.08
CA PRO A 146 -6.27 12.16 -5.88
C PRO A 146 -6.76 13.61 -5.76
N ARG A 147 -5.90 14.60 -5.53
CA ARG A 147 -6.31 16.01 -5.38
C ARG A 147 -6.10 16.80 -6.66
N GLY A 148 -4.87 16.83 -7.19
CA GLY A 148 -4.52 17.63 -8.37
C GLY A 148 -4.54 16.83 -9.67
N GLY A 149 -4.40 15.50 -9.59
CA GLY A 149 -4.15 14.70 -10.79
C GLY A 149 -2.80 15.06 -11.41
N ALA A 150 -2.75 15.10 -12.74
CA ALA A 150 -1.59 15.59 -13.48
C ALA A 150 -1.69 17.11 -13.71
N ASP A 151 -1.51 17.88 -12.62
CA ASP A 151 -1.61 19.34 -12.59
C ASP A 151 -0.32 20.07 -12.99
N GLY A 152 0.78 19.34 -13.16
CA GLY A 152 2.09 19.91 -13.47
C GLY A 152 2.82 20.48 -12.26
N ASP A 153 2.33 20.28 -11.03
CA ASP A 153 2.99 20.75 -9.80
C ASP A 153 3.73 19.60 -9.08
N TYR A 154 5.00 19.82 -8.79
CA TYR A 154 5.82 18.86 -8.04
C TYR A 154 5.62 19.01 -6.52
N GLY A 155 4.38 18.79 -6.10
CA GLY A 155 3.91 18.93 -4.72
C GLY A 155 4.08 17.67 -3.86
N GLY A 156 3.47 17.70 -2.67
CA GLY A 156 3.48 16.57 -1.74
C GLY A 156 2.79 15.31 -2.29
N GLU A 157 1.74 15.49 -3.11
CA GLU A 157 1.01 14.40 -3.74
C GLU A 157 1.88 13.64 -4.76
N THR A 158 2.58 14.36 -5.65
CA THR A 158 3.53 13.77 -6.60
C THR A 158 4.68 13.07 -5.89
N ARG A 159 5.21 13.66 -4.81
CA ARG A 159 6.23 13.01 -3.97
C ARG A 159 5.71 11.70 -3.38
N GLU A 160 4.49 11.65 -2.86
CA GLU A 160 3.95 10.41 -2.29
C GLU A 160 3.63 9.34 -3.35
N ALA A 161 3.20 9.74 -4.54
CA ALA A 161 3.08 8.80 -5.67
C ALA A 161 4.46 8.23 -6.06
N LEU A 162 5.50 9.05 -6.11
CA LEU A 162 6.87 8.57 -6.36
C LEU A 162 7.38 7.66 -5.24
N ARG A 163 7.09 7.93 -3.96
CA ARG A 163 7.48 7.03 -2.86
C ARG A 163 6.84 5.65 -3.01
N ARG A 164 5.57 5.59 -3.37
CA ARG A 164 4.88 4.32 -3.65
C ARG A 164 5.49 3.60 -4.86
N PHE A 165 5.74 4.33 -5.94
CA PHE A 165 6.43 3.76 -7.12
C PHE A 165 7.82 3.23 -6.76
N GLN A 166 8.60 3.98 -5.99
CA GLN A 166 9.92 3.56 -5.53
C GLN A 166 9.86 2.33 -4.64
N ARG A 167 8.91 2.27 -3.69
CA ARG A 167 8.65 1.06 -2.90
C ARG A 167 8.37 -0.15 -3.78
N TRP A 168 7.47 0.00 -4.74
CA TRP A 168 7.16 -1.06 -5.72
C TRP A 168 8.40 -1.52 -6.50
N GLN A 169 9.30 -0.59 -6.83
CA GLN A 169 10.52 -0.87 -7.58
C GLN A 169 11.72 -1.30 -6.74
N ARG A 170 11.53 -1.44 -5.42
CA ARG A 170 12.59 -1.67 -4.42
C ARG A 170 13.73 -0.65 -4.55
N ILE A 171 13.36 0.59 -4.82
CA ILE A 171 14.22 1.77 -4.79
C ILE A 171 13.93 2.51 -3.47
N ARG A 172 14.96 3.07 -2.83
CA ARG A 172 14.80 3.89 -1.63
C ARG A 172 13.65 4.90 -1.80
N PRO A 173 12.59 4.86 -0.98
CA PRO A 173 11.37 5.63 -1.23
C PRO A 173 11.46 7.06 -0.69
N GLY A 174 12.36 7.87 -1.24
CA GLY A 174 12.56 9.28 -0.85
C GLY A 174 11.52 10.25 -1.42
N GLY A 175 10.87 9.88 -2.53
CA GLY A 175 9.87 10.70 -3.23
C GLY A 175 10.45 11.68 -4.25
N GLU A 176 11.78 11.75 -4.37
CA GLU A 176 12.49 12.41 -5.46
C GLU A 176 12.48 11.59 -6.76
N LEU A 177 12.44 12.25 -7.91
CA LEU A 177 12.73 11.59 -9.19
C LEU A 177 14.25 11.47 -9.38
N SER A 178 14.86 10.45 -8.79
CA SER A 178 16.30 10.15 -8.96
C SER A 178 16.61 9.60 -10.36
N PRO A 179 17.88 9.58 -10.82
CA PRO A 179 18.27 8.94 -12.08
C PRO A 179 17.77 7.50 -12.23
N LEU A 180 17.93 6.68 -11.18
CA LEU A 180 17.44 5.30 -11.15
C LEU A 180 15.90 5.25 -11.21
N THR A 181 15.22 6.14 -10.48
CA THR A 181 13.75 6.24 -10.53
C THR A 181 13.27 6.64 -11.93
N MET A 182 13.96 7.56 -12.61
CA MET A 182 13.63 7.97 -13.97
C MET A 182 13.83 6.84 -14.98
N MET A 183 14.96 6.13 -14.93
CA MET A 183 15.21 4.95 -15.79
C MET A 183 14.10 3.92 -15.64
N VAL A 184 13.78 3.54 -14.40
CA VAL A 184 12.77 2.50 -14.14
C VAL A 184 11.36 2.98 -14.49
N LEU A 185 11.06 4.28 -14.32
CA LEU A 185 9.79 4.84 -14.78
C LEU A 185 9.68 4.82 -16.30
N ASP A 186 10.76 5.10 -17.02
CA ASP A 186 10.82 5.00 -18.49
C ASP A 186 10.59 3.57 -18.99
N GLU A 187 11.20 2.57 -18.34
CA GLU A 187 11.04 1.15 -18.66
C GLU A 187 9.60 0.64 -18.45
N LEU A 188 8.94 1.10 -17.39
CA LEU A 188 7.64 0.55 -16.97
C LEU A 188 6.44 1.37 -17.43
N ALA A 189 6.62 2.69 -17.60
CA ALA A 189 5.54 3.52 -18.10
C ALA A 189 5.14 3.02 -19.49
N THR A 190 3.85 2.90 -19.69
CA THR A 190 3.31 2.65 -21.01
C THR A 190 3.50 3.86 -21.92
N PRO A 191 3.55 3.66 -23.24
CA PRO A 191 3.37 4.75 -24.18
C PRO A 191 2.08 5.54 -23.88
N PRO A 192 2.00 6.82 -24.28
CA PRO A 192 0.81 7.64 -24.03
C PRO A 192 -0.49 6.93 -24.43
N ALA A 193 -1.51 7.03 -23.58
CA ALA A 193 -2.87 6.48 -23.77
C ALA A 193 -3.03 4.95 -23.71
N VAL A 194 -2.03 4.21 -23.24
CA VAL A 194 -2.16 2.79 -22.88
C VAL A 194 -2.18 2.66 -21.35
N THR A 195 -3.23 2.09 -20.77
CA THR A 195 -3.31 1.84 -19.32
C THR A 195 -2.97 0.39 -19.04
N ILE A 196 -2.17 0.13 -18.00
CA ILE A 196 -1.97 -1.25 -17.52
C ILE A 196 -3.15 -1.68 -16.67
N THR A 197 -3.58 -2.92 -16.80
CA THR A 197 -4.62 -3.48 -15.94
C THR A 197 -3.96 -4.19 -14.76
N ARG A 198 -4.41 -3.89 -13.53
CA ARG A 198 -3.95 -4.58 -12.32
C ARG A 198 -5.12 -5.22 -11.59
N ALA A 199 -4.94 -6.45 -11.12
CA ALA A 199 -5.99 -7.20 -10.42
C ALA A 199 -5.49 -7.69 -9.07
N PRO A 200 -6.40 -8.00 -8.12
CA PRO A 200 -6.04 -8.79 -6.96
C PRO A 200 -5.37 -10.10 -7.40
N GLU A 201 -4.43 -10.62 -6.62
CA GLU A 201 -3.89 -11.95 -6.84
C GLU A 201 -4.88 -13.02 -6.40
N TYR A 202 -5.90 -13.25 -7.23
CA TYR A 202 -6.96 -14.22 -6.96
C TYR A 202 -6.42 -15.61 -6.58
N ALA A 203 -5.32 -16.02 -7.20
CA ALA A 203 -4.63 -17.26 -6.88
C ALA A 203 -4.19 -17.36 -5.41
N LYS A 204 -3.77 -16.24 -4.81
CA LYS A 204 -3.32 -16.17 -3.41
C LYS A 204 -4.47 -15.83 -2.44
N LEU A 205 -5.56 -15.21 -2.91
CA LEU A 205 -6.77 -14.97 -2.10
C LEU A 205 -7.55 -16.25 -1.81
N LEU A 206 -7.60 -17.19 -2.76
CA LEU A 206 -8.26 -18.46 -2.55
C LEU A 206 -7.32 -19.38 -1.75
N ARG A 207 -7.74 -19.73 -0.53
CA ARG A 207 -7.08 -20.76 0.29
C ARG A 207 -8.05 -21.92 0.47
N ASP A 208 -7.58 -23.13 0.17
CA ASP A 208 -8.40 -24.34 0.21
C ASP A 208 -9.70 -24.20 -0.59
N ASP A 209 -9.60 -23.61 -1.78
CA ASP A 209 -10.72 -23.27 -2.68
C ASP A 209 -11.80 -22.39 -2.04
N ARG A 210 -11.45 -21.62 -1.01
CA ARG A 210 -12.36 -20.69 -0.32
C ARG A 210 -11.85 -19.25 -0.40
N LEU A 211 -12.74 -18.36 -0.81
CA LEU A 211 -12.56 -16.92 -0.72
C LEU A 211 -13.36 -16.39 0.46
N THR A 212 -12.66 -16.05 1.54
CA THR A 212 -13.28 -15.54 2.76
C THR A 212 -13.33 -14.01 2.75
N VAL A 213 -14.53 -13.46 2.91
CA VAL A 213 -14.80 -12.02 2.93
C VAL A 213 -15.48 -11.65 4.24
N THR A 214 -15.01 -10.60 4.92
CA THR A 214 -15.72 -9.94 6.02
C THR A 214 -16.15 -8.55 5.60
N ILE A 215 -17.41 -8.20 5.87
CA ILE A 215 -17.97 -6.85 5.66
C ILE A 215 -18.41 -6.31 7.02
N GLY A 216 -17.76 -5.23 7.48
CA GLY A 216 -18.20 -4.44 8.62
C GLY A 216 -18.99 -3.21 8.17
N MET A 217 -20.23 -3.11 8.61
CA MET A 217 -21.08 -1.93 8.42
C MET A 217 -20.97 -1.03 9.65
N GLY A 218 -20.55 0.21 9.44
CA GLY A 218 -20.34 1.17 10.51
C GLY A 218 -21.63 1.73 11.10
N TYR A 219 -21.52 2.40 12.24
CA TYR A 219 -22.66 3.00 12.95
C TYR A 219 -23.06 4.35 12.34
N ASP A 220 -24.37 4.67 12.36
CA ASP A 220 -24.88 6.01 12.05
C ASP A 220 -25.87 6.51 13.11
N GLU A 221 -25.76 7.78 13.49
CA GLU A 221 -26.66 8.40 14.49
C GLU A 221 -28.11 8.56 14.01
N LYS A 222 -28.38 8.40 12.72
CA LYS A 222 -29.73 8.52 12.13
C LYS A 222 -30.25 7.17 11.63
N ASP A 223 -29.64 6.08 12.07
CA ASP A 223 -30.01 4.71 11.73
C ASP A 223 -29.97 4.39 10.22
N LEU A 224 -29.19 5.15 9.45
CA LEU A 224 -29.01 4.89 8.02
C LEU A 224 -28.30 3.55 7.77
N ASP A 225 -27.43 3.13 8.67
CA ASP A 225 -26.73 1.85 8.62
C ASP A 225 -27.70 0.64 8.66
N ILE A 226 -28.84 0.70 9.34
CA ILE A 226 -29.85 -0.39 9.33
C ILE A 226 -30.39 -0.58 7.92
N ARG A 227 -30.74 0.53 7.25
CA ARG A 227 -31.22 0.50 5.87
C ARG A 227 -30.15 -0.03 4.93
N GLU A 228 -28.92 0.48 5.04
CA GLU A 228 -27.80 0.10 4.18
C GLU A 228 -27.39 -1.37 4.40
N ARG A 229 -27.39 -1.86 5.65
CA ARG A 229 -27.23 -3.28 5.98
C ARG A 229 -28.27 -4.14 5.27
N GLY A 230 -29.54 -3.71 5.31
CA GLY A 230 -30.60 -4.38 4.58
C GLY A 230 -30.36 -4.43 3.06
N GLU A 231 -29.80 -3.37 2.47
CA GLU A 231 -29.41 -3.36 1.05
C GLU A 231 -28.24 -4.29 0.74
N VAL A 232 -27.24 -4.39 1.64
CA VAL A 232 -26.14 -5.37 1.50
C VAL A 232 -26.70 -6.79 1.52
N VAL A 233 -27.53 -7.14 2.51
CA VAL A 233 -28.17 -8.47 2.58
C VAL A 233 -28.97 -8.77 1.31
N ARG A 234 -29.87 -7.86 0.90
CA ARG A 234 -30.64 -8.02 -0.35
C ARG A 234 -29.72 -8.14 -1.57
N GLY A 235 -28.63 -7.37 -1.60
CA GLY A 235 -27.65 -7.38 -2.66
C GLY A 235 -26.89 -8.71 -2.78
N LEU A 236 -26.51 -9.30 -1.66
CA LEU A 236 -25.90 -10.63 -1.60
C LEU A 236 -26.88 -11.70 -2.09
N LEU A 237 -28.11 -11.70 -1.57
CA LEU A 237 -29.16 -12.65 -1.99
C LEU A 237 -29.46 -12.54 -3.50
N ARG A 238 -29.59 -11.32 -4.04
CA ARG A 238 -29.73 -11.08 -5.50
C ARG A 238 -28.52 -11.51 -6.31
N SER A 239 -27.34 -11.47 -5.69
CA SER A 239 -26.11 -12.00 -6.28
C SER A 239 -25.98 -13.51 -6.04
N GLY A 240 -27.07 -14.20 -5.66
CA GLY A 240 -27.21 -15.64 -5.48
C GLY A 240 -26.44 -16.25 -4.31
N PHE A 241 -26.09 -15.44 -3.31
CA PHE A 241 -25.65 -16.00 -2.03
C PHE A 241 -26.84 -16.58 -1.26
N VAL A 242 -26.56 -17.58 -0.44
CA VAL A 242 -27.50 -18.18 0.51
C VAL A 242 -27.00 -17.89 1.92
N GLN A 243 -27.88 -17.42 2.80
CA GLN A 243 -27.55 -17.25 4.22
C GLN A 243 -27.46 -18.61 4.91
N ILE A 244 -26.46 -18.80 5.75
CA ILE A 244 -26.20 -20.02 6.51
C ILE A 244 -25.88 -19.68 7.97
N GLY A 245 -26.07 -20.66 8.86
CA GLY A 245 -25.76 -20.51 10.28
C GLY A 245 -26.81 -19.69 11.03
N GLU A 246 -26.35 -18.92 12.01
CA GLU A 246 -27.20 -18.14 12.91
C GLU A 246 -27.82 -16.91 12.23
N THR A 247 -29.06 -16.61 12.60
CA THR A 247 -29.85 -15.51 12.05
C THR A 247 -30.33 -14.53 13.13
N ALA A 248 -29.90 -14.70 14.39
CA ALA A 248 -30.19 -13.74 15.45
C ALA A 248 -29.59 -12.37 15.10
N ASP A 249 -30.18 -11.29 15.60
CA ASP A 249 -29.75 -9.92 15.26
C ASP A 249 -28.31 -9.63 15.73
N ASP A 250 -27.89 -10.24 16.83
CA ASP A 250 -26.56 -10.12 17.42
C ASP A 250 -25.54 -11.15 16.88
N ALA A 251 -25.96 -12.04 15.98
CA ALA A 251 -25.07 -12.99 15.35
C ALA A 251 -24.22 -12.35 14.24
N VAL A 252 -23.14 -13.03 13.86
CA VAL A 252 -22.42 -12.74 12.63
C VAL A 252 -23.14 -13.43 11.47
N HIS A 253 -23.88 -12.65 10.67
CA HIS A 253 -24.61 -13.23 9.54
C HIS A 253 -23.64 -13.71 8.46
N THR A 254 -23.79 -14.97 8.06
CA THR A 254 -22.89 -15.62 7.11
C THR A 254 -23.63 -15.99 5.84
N PHE A 255 -23.02 -15.70 4.69
CA PHE A 255 -23.57 -15.96 3.37
C PHE A 255 -22.56 -16.75 2.55
N THR A 256 -23.02 -17.70 1.74
CA THR A 256 -22.15 -18.53 0.90
C THR A 256 -22.66 -18.60 -0.53
N ARG A 257 -21.74 -18.70 -1.48
CA ARG A 257 -22.03 -18.93 -2.90
C ARG A 257 -20.84 -19.63 -3.56
N ASP A 258 -21.11 -20.49 -4.53
CA ASP A 258 -20.07 -21.01 -5.42
C ASP A 258 -19.37 -19.87 -6.18
N LEU A 259 -18.06 -20.00 -6.30
CA LEU A 259 -17.16 -19.05 -6.94
C LEU A 259 -16.57 -19.69 -8.19
N GLU A 260 -16.71 -19.00 -9.31
CA GLU A 260 -16.10 -19.37 -10.59
C GLU A 260 -15.41 -18.13 -11.15
N ILE A 261 -14.09 -18.13 -11.12
CA ILE A 261 -13.25 -17.10 -11.72
C ILE A 261 -12.33 -17.74 -12.77
N PRO A 262 -11.75 -16.97 -13.71
CA PRO A 262 -10.93 -17.56 -14.77
C PRO A 262 -9.86 -18.52 -14.24
N GLY A 263 -10.01 -19.81 -14.57
CA GLY A 263 -9.08 -20.88 -14.18
C GLY A 263 -9.18 -21.38 -12.74
N ARG A 264 -10.16 -20.94 -11.93
CA ARG A 264 -10.34 -21.41 -10.55
C ARG A 264 -11.81 -21.48 -10.15
N SER A 265 -12.16 -22.57 -9.46
CA SER A 265 -13.47 -22.80 -8.86
C SER A 265 -13.33 -22.87 -7.35
N GLY A 266 -14.42 -22.61 -6.62
CA GLY A 266 -14.39 -22.65 -5.16
C GLY A 266 -15.68 -22.14 -4.52
N THR A 267 -15.58 -21.62 -3.31
CA THR A 267 -16.71 -21.02 -2.60
C THR A 267 -16.32 -19.66 -2.03
N MET A 268 -17.17 -18.66 -2.22
CA MET A 268 -17.08 -17.39 -1.52
C MET A 268 -17.95 -17.41 -0.27
N ARG A 269 -17.36 -17.10 0.89
CA ARG A 269 -18.09 -16.91 2.16
C ARG A 269 -17.99 -15.45 2.60
N VAL A 270 -19.13 -14.81 2.80
CA VAL A 270 -19.23 -13.43 3.30
C VAL A 270 -19.76 -13.45 4.74
N ARG A 271 -18.99 -12.90 5.69
CA ARG A 271 -19.46 -12.54 7.04
C ARG A 271 -19.91 -11.09 7.02
N LEU A 272 -21.03 -10.79 7.67
CA LEU A 272 -21.56 -9.45 7.84
C LEU A 272 -21.59 -9.10 9.33
N ILE A 273 -20.93 -8.00 9.67
CA ILE A 273 -20.82 -7.45 11.02
C ILE A 273 -21.50 -6.08 11.02
N SER A 274 -22.28 -5.79 12.06
CA SER A 274 -22.92 -4.49 12.27
C SER A 274 -22.91 -4.10 13.73
N ARG A 275 -23.45 -2.92 14.08
CA ARG A 275 -23.57 -2.45 15.47
C ARG A 275 -24.27 -3.43 16.42
N ASP A 276 -25.19 -4.25 15.90
CA ASP A 276 -25.98 -5.18 16.72
C ASP A 276 -25.20 -6.46 17.00
N THR A 277 -24.20 -6.78 16.16
CA THR A 277 -23.40 -8.00 16.28
C THR A 277 -22.64 -8.01 17.60
N ALA A 278 -22.69 -9.11 18.35
CA ALA A 278 -21.98 -9.25 19.61
C ALA A 278 -20.47 -9.06 19.43
N ARG A 279 -19.89 -8.07 20.11
CA ARG A 279 -18.46 -7.67 20.01
C ARG A 279 -18.06 -7.38 18.54
N PRO A 280 -18.62 -6.34 17.92
CA PRO A 280 -18.47 -6.12 16.48
C PRO A 280 -17.03 -5.73 16.10
N GLU A 281 -16.36 -4.96 16.96
CA GLU A 281 -14.94 -4.60 16.84
C GLU A 281 -14.04 -5.85 16.78
N ALA A 282 -14.16 -6.76 17.76
CA ALA A 282 -13.37 -7.99 17.80
C ALA A 282 -13.63 -8.91 16.58
N ASN A 283 -14.88 -9.00 16.11
CA ASN A 283 -15.20 -9.75 14.89
C ASN A 283 -14.59 -9.11 13.64
N PHE A 284 -14.54 -7.79 13.59
CA PHE A 284 -13.93 -7.07 12.47
C PHE A 284 -12.41 -7.25 12.47
N ALA A 285 -11.78 -7.16 13.65
CA ALA A 285 -10.37 -7.46 13.85
C ALA A 285 -10.03 -8.90 13.42
N GLU A 286 -10.87 -9.87 13.79
CA GLU A 286 -10.73 -11.26 13.35
C GLU A 286 -10.76 -11.36 11.82
N GLY A 287 -11.67 -10.64 11.15
CA GLY A 287 -11.70 -10.53 9.69
C GLY A 287 -10.39 -10.01 9.11
N LEU A 288 -9.85 -8.90 9.64
CA LEU A 288 -8.56 -8.36 9.20
C LEU A 288 -7.42 -9.36 9.34
N VAL A 289 -7.40 -10.15 10.41
CA VAL A 289 -6.34 -11.14 10.67
C VAL A 289 -6.52 -12.41 9.82
N GLN A 290 -7.76 -12.89 9.69
CA GLN A 290 -8.04 -14.24 9.20
C GLN A 290 -8.57 -14.30 7.77
N ASP A 291 -9.35 -13.32 7.33
CA ASP A 291 -10.05 -13.41 6.06
C ASP A 291 -9.22 -12.86 4.89
N ALA A 292 -9.38 -13.46 3.72
CA ALA A 292 -8.68 -13.04 2.51
C ALA A 292 -9.07 -11.60 2.11
N VAL A 293 -10.32 -11.21 2.35
CA VAL A 293 -10.82 -9.86 2.09
C VAL A 293 -11.55 -9.31 3.32
N THR A 294 -11.22 -8.09 3.72
CA THR A 294 -11.98 -7.37 4.75
C THR A 294 -12.40 -6.00 4.24
N VAL A 295 -13.69 -5.71 4.32
CA VAL A 295 -14.29 -4.45 3.88
C VAL A 295 -14.93 -3.78 5.07
N TYR A 296 -14.57 -2.55 5.36
CA TYR A 296 -15.34 -1.66 6.23
C TYR A 296 -16.07 -0.63 5.37
N ALA A 297 -17.33 -0.34 5.69
CA ALA A 297 -18.09 0.74 5.07
C ALA A 297 -18.89 1.50 6.13
N GLY A 298 -18.65 2.80 6.26
CA GLY A 298 -19.27 3.64 7.30
C GLY A 298 -18.62 5.01 7.38
N HIS A 299 -18.78 5.73 8.49
CA HIS A 299 -18.12 7.04 8.65
C HIS A 299 -16.62 6.92 8.87
N ALA A 300 -16.18 5.81 9.47
CA ALA A 300 -14.82 5.62 9.97
C ALA A 300 -14.38 6.75 10.92
N ARG A 301 -15.34 7.35 11.65
CA ARG A 301 -15.16 8.57 12.46
C ARG A 301 -14.25 9.61 11.82
N TYR A 302 -14.53 9.97 10.57
CA TYR A 302 -13.74 10.97 9.85
C TYR A 302 -12.24 10.61 9.75
N GLY A 303 -11.94 9.33 9.54
CA GLY A 303 -10.57 8.87 9.35
C GLY A 303 -9.85 8.51 10.66
N THR A 304 -10.53 7.89 11.63
CA THR A 304 -9.91 7.39 12.88
C THR A 304 -10.20 5.91 13.20
N GLY A 305 -10.57 5.15 12.17
CA GLY A 305 -10.77 3.71 12.20
C GLY A 305 -12.25 3.28 12.07
N PRO A 306 -12.51 2.01 11.77
CA PRO A 306 -13.86 1.42 11.82
C PRO A 306 -14.60 1.65 13.14
N ASP A 307 -15.84 2.11 13.02
CA ASP A 307 -16.75 2.39 14.14
C ASP A 307 -18.03 1.55 14.09
N PHE A 308 -18.44 0.99 15.23
CA PHE A 308 -19.67 0.22 15.39
C PHE A 308 -20.59 0.73 16.51
N ASP A 309 -20.23 1.86 17.13
CA ASP A 309 -21.04 2.58 18.10
C ASP A 309 -20.98 4.10 17.83
N GLY A 310 -21.67 4.90 18.66
CA GLY A 310 -21.74 6.35 18.48
C GLY A 310 -20.35 7.01 18.45
N LYS A 311 -20.20 8.06 17.62
CA LYS A 311 -18.92 8.75 17.38
C LYS A 311 -18.21 9.31 18.62
N GLU A 312 -18.93 9.49 19.73
CA GLU A 312 -18.38 9.98 21.00
C GLU A 312 -17.96 8.83 21.96
N SER A 313 -18.12 7.57 21.55
CA SER A 313 -17.75 6.38 22.33
C SER A 313 -16.48 5.72 21.81
N ALA A 314 -15.63 5.19 22.70
CA ALA A 314 -14.43 4.43 22.30
C ALA A 314 -14.66 2.90 22.24
N ALA A 315 -15.82 2.40 22.69
CA ALA A 315 -16.00 0.99 23.03
C ALA A 315 -16.15 0.05 21.83
N GLY A 316 -16.81 0.48 20.76
CA GLY A 316 -17.06 -0.32 19.55
C GLY A 316 -16.09 -0.04 18.41
N ASN A 317 -14.83 0.29 18.69
CA ASN A 317 -13.89 0.82 17.69
C ASN A 317 -12.68 -0.03 17.43
N PHE A 318 -12.43 -0.21 16.15
CA PHE A 318 -11.11 -0.61 15.68
C PHE A 318 -10.34 0.67 15.33
N VAL A 319 -9.44 1.10 16.20
CA VAL A 319 -8.77 2.40 16.13
C VAL A 319 -7.57 2.37 15.19
N ILE A 320 -7.61 3.26 14.19
CA ILE A 320 -6.54 3.48 13.19
C ILE A 320 -6.32 4.99 13.03
N GLY A 321 -5.11 5.44 12.80
CA GLY A 321 -4.79 6.86 12.58
C GLY A 321 -4.62 7.68 13.87
N VAL A 322 -4.69 7.03 15.04
CA VAL A 322 -4.36 7.63 16.35
C VAL A 322 -3.62 6.62 17.22
N GLY A 323 -3.02 7.08 18.31
CA GLY A 323 -2.39 6.20 19.30
C GLY A 323 -1.04 5.60 18.90
N ALA A 324 -0.60 5.73 17.64
CA ALA A 324 0.75 5.34 17.23
C ALA A 324 1.82 6.31 17.78
N PRO A 325 2.92 5.82 18.40
CA PRO A 325 4.01 6.67 18.88
C PRO A 325 4.59 7.61 17.82
N GLN A 326 4.59 7.17 16.57
CA GLN A 326 5.12 7.89 15.40
C GLN A 326 4.33 9.16 15.06
N HIS A 327 3.11 9.33 15.56
CA HIS A 327 2.37 10.59 15.47
C HIS A 327 2.96 11.71 16.33
N LEU A 328 3.72 11.37 17.39
CA LEU A 328 4.38 12.36 18.24
C LEU A 328 5.61 12.95 17.56
N THR A 329 6.27 12.15 16.71
CA THR A 329 7.45 12.57 15.95
C THR A 329 7.10 13.18 14.60
N GLY A 330 5.82 13.19 14.21
CA GLY A 330 5.37 13.61 12.88
C GLY A 330 5.79 12.66 11.76
N ALA A 331 6.16 11.42 12.11
CA ALA A 331 6.56 10.40 11.14
C ALA A 331 5.35 9.74 10.45
N LEU A 332 4.16 9.81 11.07
CA LEU A 332 2.89 9.40 10.50
C LEU A 332 1.88 10.56 10.58
N GLU A 333 0.97 10.62 9.62
CA GLU A 333 -0.15 11.56 9.59
C GLU A 333 -1.25 11.07 10.53
N ARG A 334 -1.73 11.96 11.41
CA ARG A 334 -2.89 11.62 12.26
C ARG A 334 -4.17 11.54 11.43
N GLY A 335 -5.15 10.86 12.00
CA GLY A 335 -6.53 10.87 11.54
C GLY A 335 -7.04 12.30 11.32
N TYR A 336 -7.86 12.45 10.29
CA TYR A 336 -8.19 13.76 9.72
C TYR A 336 -8.90 14.70 10.70
N ASN A 337 -9.71 14.18 11.62
CA ASN A 337 -10.58 15.00 12.47
C ASN A 337 -9.97 15.28 13.86
N PRO A 338 -9.70 16.56 14.21
CA PRO A 338 -9.11 16.91 15.50
C PRO A 338 -9.97 16.56 16.72
N HIS A 339 -11.31 16.62 16.61
CA HIS A 339 -12.23 16.26 17.69
C HIS A 339 -12.15 14.76 17.99
N MET A 340 -12.15 13.92 16.95
CA MET A 340 -12.00 12.46 17.11
C MET A 340 -10.62 12.10 17.69
N ASN A 341 -9.56 12.81 17.27
CA ASN A 341 -8.23 12.63 17.84
C ASN A 341 -8.16 12.95 19.35
N GLN A 342 -9.04 13.83 19.86
CA GLN A 342 -9.14 14.12 21.29
C GLN A 342 -9.91 13.04 22.03
N ILE A 343 -11.04 12.57 21.49
CA ILE A 343 -11.84 11.49 22.09
C ILE A 343 -11.02 10.22 22.23
N LEU A 344 -10.24 9.89 21.20
CA LEU A 344 -9.42 8.68 21.14
C LEU A 344 -8.02 8.89 21.73
N ALA A 345 -7.77 10.02 22.40
CA ALA A 345 -6.48 10.29 23.01
C ALA A 345 -6.17 9.23 24.09
N GLY A 346 -5.04 8.54 23.94
CA GLY A 346 -4.62 7.47 24.85
C GLY A 346 -5.25 6.11 24.56
N VAL A 347 -6.19 6.02 23.61
CA VAL A 347 -6.65 4.73 23.10
C VAL A 347 -5.53 4.12 22.24
N PRO A 348 -5.08 2.89 22.52
CA PRO A 348 -4.06 2.24 21.70
C PRO A 348 -4.52 2.07 20.26
N ASN A 349 -3.56 2.15 19.33
CA ASN A 349 -3.82 1.79 17.94
C ASN A 349 -4.02 0.26 17.83
N ASP A 350 -5.16 -0.18 17.29
CA ASP A 350 -5.48 -1.61 17.29
C ASP A 350 -4.63 -2.41 16.30
N LEU A 351 -4.07 -1.78 15.25
CA LEU A 351 -3.11 -2.44 14.36
C LEU A 351 -1.90 -3.02 15.11
N LEU A 352 -1.47 -2.38 16.21
CA LEU A 352 -0.34 -2.81 17.03
C LEU A 352 -0.68 -3.94 18.01
N ARG A 353 -1.97 -4.29 18.15
CA ARG A 353 -2.45 -5.28 19.12
C ARG A 353 -2.72 -6.64 18.48
N HIS A 354 -2.67 -6.70 17.16
CA HIS A 354 -2.90 -7.91 16.39
C HIS A 354 -1.63 -8.35 15.67
N ARG A 355 -1.50 -9.66 15.49
CA ARG A 355 -0.44 -10.27 14.69
C ARG A 355 -1.04 -10.69 13.35
N PHE A 356 -0.40 -10.29 12.27
CA PHE A 356 -0.87 -10.58 10.93
C PHE A 356 0.01 -11.64 10.29
N ASP A 357 -0.64 -12.57 9.57
CA ASP A 357 0.06 -13.64 8.84
C ASP A 357 0.75 -13.00 7.63
N PRO A 358 2.08 -13.04 7.59
CA PRO A 358 2.80 -12.21 6.65
C PRO A 358 3.12 -12.97 5.35
N GLU A 359 2.80 -14.27 5.29
CA GLU A 359 2.72 -15.05 4.06
C GLU A 359 1.31 -14.98 3.42
N ARG A 360 0.36 -14.31 4.09
CA ARG A 360 -1.01 -14.18 3.60
C ARG A 360 -1.15 -12.97 2.71
N TYR A 361 -1.46 -13.21 1.45
CA TYR A 361 -2.00 -12.18 0.59
C TYR A 361 -3.43 -11.82 1.04
N GLN A 362 -3.71 -10.53 1.23
CA GLN A 362 -5.03 -10.02 1.62
C GLN A 362 -5.41 -8.76 0.84
N LEU A 363 -6.71 -8.50 0.78
CA LEU A 363 -7.27 -7.23 0.30
C LEU A 363 -8.07 -6.57 1.42
N TRP A 364 -7.69 -5.37 1.84
CA TRP A 364 -8.46 -4.58 2.80
C TRP A 364 -9.05 -3.33 2.14
N ALA A 365 -10.34 -3.11 2.33
CA ALA A 365 -11.05 -1.97 1.78
C ALA A 365 -11.70 -1.16 2.90
N PHE A 366 -11.24 0.08 3.08
CA PHE A 366 -11.77 1.01 4.07
C PHE A 366 -12.61 2.08 3.38
N LEU A 367 -13.89 1.78 3.17
CA LEU A 367 -14.86 2.62 2.48
C LEU A 367 -15.53 3.61 3.45
N GLY A 368 -14.71 4.38 4.17
CA GLY A 368 -15.19 5.44 5.07
C GLY A 368 -14.63 6.80 4.73
N CYS A 369 -14.78 7.80 5.61
CA CYS A 369 -14.31 9.16 5.32
C CYS A 369 -12.78 9.27 5.42
N THR A 370 -12.14 9.80 4.38
CA THR A 370 -10.71 10.19 4.36
C THR A 370 -9.77 9.08 4.84
N THR A 371 -10.02 7.82 4.47
CA THR A 371 -9.27 6.65 4.94
C THR A 371 -7.89 6.53 4.27
N ARG A 372 -7.57 7.37 3.28
CA ARG A 372 -6.21 7.57 2.77
C ARG A 372 -5.22 7.89 3.88
N ASN A 373 -5.65 8.59 4.95
CA ASN A 373 -4.81 8.89 6.10
C ASN A 373 -4.43 7.65 6.92
N TYR A 374 -4.96 6.47 6.59
CA TYR A 374 -4.50 5.20 7.18
C TYR A 374 -3.33 4.61 6.43
N LEU A 375 -3.04 5.04 5.20
CA LEU A 375 -2.13 4.29 4.32
C LEU A 375 -0.71 4.16 4.90
N ASP A 376 -0.20 5.22 5.52
CA ASP A 376 1.12 5.21 6.15
C ASP A 376 1.17 4.28 7.37
N GLU A 377 0.13 4.24 8.19
CA GLU A 377 0.00 3.26 9.27
C GLU A 377 -0.17 1.82 8.75
N LEU A 378 -1.06 1.61 7.78
CA LEU A 378 -1.32 0.29 7.20
C LEU A 378 -0.08 -0.28 6.50
N ARG A 379 0.80 0.59 5.97
CA ARG A 379 2.08 0.19 5.36
C ARG A 379 3.27 0.20 6.33
N GLY A 380 3.19 0.94 7.43
CA GLY A 380 4.32 1.21 8.31
C GLY A 380 4.25 0.55 9.68
N LEU A 381 3.05 0.23 10.18
CA LEU A 381 2.83 -0.33 11.52
C LEU A 381 2.42 -1.81 11.49
N VAL A 382 1.80 -2.27 10.41
CA VAL A 382 1.31 -3.64 10.31
C VAL A 382 2.47 -4.57 10.01
N GLU A 383 3.07 -5.12 11.06
CA GLU A 383 4.24 -5.99 10.94
C GLU A 383 3.97 -7.15 9.98
N GLY A 384 4.86 -7.31 9.00
CA GLY A 384 4.78 -8.36 7.99
C GLY A 384 3.76 -8.12 6.89
N LYS A 385 3.10 -6.96 6.83
CA LYS A 385 2.30 -6.54 5.66
C LYS A 385 2.98 -5.43 4.88
N ASP A 386 3.03 -5.58 3.57
CA ASP A 386 3.55 -4.58 2.64
C ASP A 386 2.82 -4.70 1.29
N THR A 387 3.31 -4.02 0.25
CA THR A 387 2.67 -4.02 -1.08
C THR A 387 2.74 -5.37 -1.81
N HIS A 388 3.48 -6.37 -1.30
CA HIS A 388 3.58 -7.71 -1.91
C HIS A 388 2.59 -8.73 -1.35
N ASN A 389 1.91 -8.41 -0.24
CA ASN A 389 0.94 -9.30 0.39
C ASN A 389 -0.32 -8.60 0.91
N LEU A 390 -0.45 -7.29 0.70
CA LEU A 390 -1.61 -6.53 1.13
C LEU A 390 -1.97 -5.51 0.06
N ASP A 391 -3.14 -5.68 -0.53
CA ASP A 391 -3.74 -4.67 -1.37
C ASP A 391 -4.74 -3.85 -0.54
N LEU A 392 -4.77 -2.55 -0.78
CA LEU A 392 -5.59 -1.59 -0.04
C LEU A 392 -6.51 -0.83 -0.97
N ILE A 393 -7.77 -0.68 -0.57
CA ILE A 393 -8.71 0.27 -1.15
C ILE A 393 -9.07 1.29 -0.08
N VAL A 394 -8.85 2.58 -0.36
CA VAL A 394 -9.12 3.67 0.57
C VAL A 394 -9.83 4.82 -0.12
N SER A 395 -10.51 5.65 0.66
CA SER A 395 -11.13 6.88 0.19
C SER A 395 -10.19 8.07 0.30
N THR A 396 -10.36 9.05 -0.57
CA THR A 396 -9.50 10.23 -0.66
C THR A 396 -10.12 11.46 0.00
N ARG A 397 -11.39 11.35 0.40
CA ARG A 397 -12.25 12.45 0.85
C ARG A 397 -13.42 11.91 1.70
N LEU A 398 -14.28 12.81 2.15
CA LEU A 398 -15.52 12.45 2.86
C LEU A 398 -16.43 11.63 1.95
N ILE A 399 -17.00 10.55 2.48
CA ILE A 399 -17.91 9.65 1.77
C ILE A 399 -19.32 9.81 2.34
N TYR A 400 -20.31 9.81 1.45
CA TYR A 400 -21.73 9.96 1.81
C TYR A 400 -22.43 8.62 1.99
N TRP A 401 -23.31 8.53 2.99
CA TRP A 401 -24.06 7.31 3.36
C TRP A 401 -24.83 6.65 2.23
N SER A 402 -25.32 7.43 1.26
CA SER A 402 -26.04 6.91 0.09
C SER A 402 -25.21 5.95 -0.78
N ASN A 403 -23.92 5.79 -0.47
CA ASN A 403 -22.97 4.95 -1.16
C ASN A 403 -22.47 3.77 -0.30
N THR A 404 -22.82 3.69 1.00
CA THR A 404 -22.20 2.77 1.94
C THR A 404 -22.52 1.30 1.66
N ALA A 405 -23.74 0.94 1.23
CA ALA A 405 -24.02 -0.42 0.79
C ALA A 405 -23.46 -0.75 -0.60
N PHE A 406 -23.32 0.26 -1.47
CA PHE A 406 -22.96 0.04 -2.87
C PHE A 406 -21.51 -0.43 -3.03
N GLY A 407 -20.58 0.17 -2.27
CA GLY A 407 -19.16 -0.16 -2.33
C GLY A 407 -18.84 -1.62 -2.01
N PRO A 408 -19.22 -2.15 -0.82
CA PRO A 408 -19.01 -3.55 -0.47
C PRO A 408 -19.60 -4.52 -1.48
N LEU A 409 -20.81 -4.27 -1.96
CA LEU A 409 -21.45 -5.10 -2.99
C LEU A 409 -20.71 -5.06 -4.33
N SER A 410 -20.14 -3.90 -4.69
CA SER A 410 -19.37 -3.76 -5.92
C SER A 410 -18.05 -4.53 -5.83
N ILE A 411 -17.37 -4.48 -4.68
CA ILE A 411 -16.18 -5.30 -4.40
C ILE A 411 -16.52 -6.78 -4.49
N VAL A 412 -17.56 -7.26 -3.78
CA VAL A 412 -17.99 -8.67 -3.82
C VAL A 412 -18.27 -9.12 -5.26
N ARG A 413 -19.00 -8.31 -6.05
CA ARG A 413 -19.30 -8.64 -7.45
C ARG A 413 -18.08 -8.62 -8.35
N GLY A 414 -17.12 -7.73 -8.11
CA GLY A 414 -15.85 -7.71 -8.82
C GLY A 414 -15.04 -8.97 -8.53
N LEU A 415 -14.92 -9.34 -7.26
CA LEU A 415 -14.24 -10.55 -6.82
C LEU A 415 -14.87 -11.82 -7.40
N LEU A 416 -16.21 -11.90 -7.44
CA LEU A 416 -16.94 -13.01 -8.07
C LEU A 416 -16.65 -13.18 -9.56
N ARG A 417 -16.11 -12.15 -10.24
CA ARG A 417 -15.80 -12.17 -11.67
C ARG A 417 -14.31 -12.25 -11.97
N GLY A 418 -13.45 -12.30 -10.96
CA GLY A 418 -12.01 -12.17 -11.18
C GLY A 418 -11.61 -10.81 -11.77
N ALA A 419 -12.35 -9.75 -11.44
CA ALA A 419 -12.19 -8.42 -12.03
C ALA A 419 -10.88 -7.74 -11.62
N ASP A 420 -10.37 -6.87 -12.49
CA ASP A 420 -9.29 -5.95 -12.16
C ASP A 420 -9.75 -4.79 -11.26
N ILE A 421 -8.80 -3.98 -10.80
CA ILE A 421 -9.06 -2.90 -9.86
C ILE A 421 -9.88 -1.77 -10.48
N ASP A 422 -9.74 -1.50 -11.77
CA ASP A 422 -10.53 -0.48 -12.47
C ASP A 422 -11.98 -0.90 -12.59
N ALA A 423 -12.25 -2.17 -12.89
CA ALA A 423 -13.58 -2.75 -12.93
C ALA A 423 -14.22 -2.86 -11.52
N ILE A 424 -13.43 -2.95 -10.46
CA ILE A 424 -13.90 -2.88 -9.06
C ILE A 424 -14.21 -1.43 -8.65
N LEU A 425 -13.28 -0.50 -8.86
CA LEU A 425 -13.36 0.88 -8.37
C LEU A 425 -14.20 1.78 -9.27
N GLY A 426 -14.26 1.53 -10.58
CA GLY A 426 -14.98 2.33 -11.56
C GLY A 426 -16.42 2.61 -11.14
N PRO A 427 -17.26 1.58 -10.92
CA PRO A 427 -18.64 1.78 -10.47
C PRO A 427 -18.74 2.52 -9.12
N ILE A 428 -17.81 2.26 -8.19
CA ILE A 428 -17.80 2.88 -6.85
C ILE A 428 -17.50 4.37 -6.98
N ASN A 429 -16.49 4.73 -7.78
CA ASN A 429 -16.10 6.10 -8.07
C ASN A 429 -17.19 6.86 -8.84
N GLU A 430 -17.77 6.27 -9.88
CA GLU A 430 -18.87 6.87 -10.64
C GLU A 430 -20.07 7.20 -9.75
N ARG A 431 -20.44 6.27 -8.86
CA ARG A 431 -21.55 6.44 -7.91
C ARG A 431 -21.26 7.57 -6.89
N ALA A 432 -20.04 7.60 -6.36
CA ALA A 432 -19.62 8.64 -5.42
C ALA A 432 -19.58 10.02 -6.08
N LEU A 433 -18.97 10.15 -7.26
CA LEU A 433 -18.93 11.38 -8.05
C LEU A 433 -20.34 11.87 -8.44
N ALA A 434 -21.26 10.96 -8.79
CA ALA A 434 -22.65 11.33 -9.06
C ALA A 434 -23.36 11.90 -7.82
N THR A 435 -23.03 11.41 -6.63
CA THR A 435 -23.55 11.95 -5.36
C THR A 435 -22.97 13.33 -5.08
N GLU A 436 -21.65 13.49 -5.26
CA GLU A 436 -20.95 14.78 -5.10
C GLU A 436 -21.55 15.87 -6.00
N ARG A 437 -21.76 15.57 -7.29
CA ARG A 437 -22.41 16.48 -8.23
C ARG A 437 -23.81 16.91 -7.78
N LYS A 438 -24.63 15.98 -7.27
CA LYS A 438 -25.97 16.29 -6.74
C LYS A 438 -25.92 17.20 -5.52
N LEU A 439 -24.85 17.15 -4.75
CA LEU A 439 -24.62 17.98 -3.56
C LEU A 439 -23.87 19.28 -3.87
N GLY A 440 -23.63 19.59 -5.15
CA GLY A 440 -22.89 20.77 -5.58
C GLY A 440 -21.41 20.76 -5.16
N LYS A 441 -20.81 19.58 -5.04
CA LYS A 441 -19.38 19.42 -4.76
C LYS A 441 -18.63 19.18 -6.07
N ASP A 442 -17.50 19.86 -6.23
CA ASP A 442 -16.64 19.79 -7.41
C ASP A 442 -15.21 19.45 -7.00
N PHE A 443 -15.04 18.23 -6.51
CA PHE A 443 -13.73 17.72 -6.12
C PHE A 443 -13.04 17.09 -7.33
N VAL A 444 -11.76 17.38 -7.52
CA VAL A 444 -10.92 16.78 -8.56
C VAL A 444 -10.47 15.37 -8.14
N GLY A 445 -10.27 14.47 -9.10
CA GLY A 445 -9.76 13.11 -8.88
C GLY A 445 -10.78 12.09 -8.36
N PRO A 446 -10.39 10.81 -8.22
CA PRO A 446 -11.30 9.74 -7.81
C PRO A 446 -11.57 9.74 -6.28
N PRO A 447 -12.82 9.49 -5.85
CA PRO A 447 -13.16 9.34 -4.43
C PRO A 447 -12.49 8.14 -3.74
N PHE A 448 -12.18 7.07 -4.48
CA PHE A 448 -11.50 5.87 -4.01
C PHE A 448 -10.30 5.51 -4.88
N ILE A 449 -9.24 5.02 -4.25
CA ILE A 449 -7.99 4.62 -4.90
C ILE A 449 -7.56 3.24 -4.39
N GLY A 450 -6.83 2.52 -5.25
CA GLY A 450 -6.12 1.29 -4.88
C GLY A 450 -4.64 1.54 -4.56
N ASP A 451 -4.04 0.66 -3.78
CA ASP A 451 -2.61 0.66 -3.44
C ASP A 451 -2.10 -0.79 -3.26
N GLY A 452 -0.96 -1.15 -3.85
CA GLY A 452 -0.35 -2.50 -3.79
C GLY A 452 -0.71 -3.45 -4.94
N PHE A 453 -1.83 -3.22 -5.64
CA PHE A 453 -2.26 -4.10 -6.73
C PHE A 453 -1.17 -4.28 -7.78
N GLY A 454 -0.88 -5.52 -8.19
CA GLY A 454 0.15 -5.84 -9.19
C GLY A 454 1.61 -5.75 -8.71
N ASP A 455 1.84 -5.34 -7.47
CA ASP A 455 3.18 -5.26 -6.86
C ASP A 455 3.63 -6.62 -6.26
N ASN A 456 2.72 -7.59 -6.24
CA ASN A 456 2.85 -8.87 -5.56
C ASN A 456 3.44 -10.01 -6.45
N ALA A 457 3.69 -9.74 -7.73
CA ALA A 457 4.33 -10.70 -8.62
C ALA A 457 5.82 -10.83 -8.26
N PRO A 458 6.37 -12.05 -8.17
CA PRO A 458 7.81 -12.24 -7.98
C PRO A 458 8.53 -11.59 -9.17
N ARG A 459 9.55 -10.79 -8.87
CA ARG A 459 10.51 -10.30 -9.86
C ARG A 459 11.73 -11.18 -9.89
#